data_AF-A0A7C5NA04-F1
#
_entry.id   AF-A0A7C5NA04-F1
#
_cell.length_a   1.000
_cell.length_b   1.000
_cell.length_c   1.000
_cell.angle_alpha   90.00
_cell.angle_beta   90.00
_cell.angle_gamma   90.00
#
_symmetry.space_group_name_H-M   'P 1'
#
loop_
_entity.id
_entity.type
_entity.pdbx_description
1 polymer ?
#
loop_
_entity_poly.entity_id
_entity_poly.type
_entity_poly.pdbx_seq_one_letter_code
_entity_poly.pdbx_strand_id
1 'polypeptide(L)'
;MTAGAAAPVDLDRLLKLRLVVARFGEMDLARWWNSKGMLGRHGAVVLKRGFPATHHFAQARVVFAVARSRCEELFNPPGCMTLWNLPAEVEEAFEERWQDWLDEGERWAPLFERLAVLKDGDLIEAMSGLELLTSEQRDATLKLRRSAEGRAVPLPGTHRADDGVITLLAAGFARGEAGSPAIPYARLEG
;
A
#
# COMPACT_ATOMS: atom_id res chain seq x y z
N MET A 1 12.28 -0.69 -33.30
CA MET A 1 11.88 0.01 -32.07
C MET A 1 12.40 -0.82 -30.91
N THR A 2 13.51 -0.42 -30.32
CA THR A 2 14.07 -1.07 -29.12
C THR A 2 13.15 -0.74 -27.95
N ALA A 3 12.45 -1.74 -27.42
CA ALA A 3 11.78 -1.61 -26.13
C ALA A 3 12.86 -1.23 -25.11
N GLY A 4 12.83 0.01 -24.60
CA GLY A 4 13.67 0.39 -23.48
C GLY A 4 13.32 -0.54 -22.33
N ALA A 5 14.33 -1.16 -21.71
CA ALA A 5 14.12 -1.93 -20.49
C ALA A 5 13.41 -1.01 -19.49
N ALA A 6 12.24 -1.44 -19.00
CA ALA A 6 11.54 -0.70 -17.95
C ALA A 6 12.50 -0.57 -16.76
N ALA A 7 12.57 0.64 -16.19
CA ALA A 7 13.38 0.85 -15.00
C ALA A 7 12.87 -0.07 -13.87
N PRO A 8 13.76 -0.61 -13.02
CA PRO A 8 13.35 -1.40 -11.87
C PRO A 8 12.43 -0.58 -10.95
N VAL A 9 11.42 -1.23 -10.36
CA VAL A 9 10.48 -0.62 -9.42
C VAL A 9 11.24 0.01 -8.24
N ASP A 10 10.86 1.24 -7.87
CA ASP A 10 11.39 1.89 -6.67
C ASP A 10 10.80 1.24 -5.41
N LEU A 11 11.60 0.41 -4.75
CA LEU A 11 11.18 -0.34 -3.56
C LEU A 11 10.94 0.57 -2.35
N ASP A 12 11.68 1.67 -2.20
CA ASP A 12 11.45 2.66 -1.12
C ASP A 12 10.08 3.31 -1.30
N ARG A 13 9.71 3.61 -2.55
CA ARG A 13 8.39 4.12 -2.91
C ARG A 13 7.30 3.08 -2.68
N LEU A 14 7.51 1.83 -3.09
CA LEU A 14 6.58 0.73 -2.82
C LEU A 14 6.34 0.54 -1.31
N LEU A 15 7.38 0.61 -0.48
CA LEU A 15 7.24 0.55 0.98
C LEU A 15 6.35 1.70 1.49
N LYS A 16 6.59 2.94 1.05
CA LYS A 16 5.77 4.11 1.44
C LYS A 16 4.30 3.94 1.04
N LEU A 17 4.05 3.44 -0.17
CA LEU A 17 2.69 3.18 -0.68
C LEU A 17 1.98 2.11 0.15
N ARG A 18 2.65 0.99 0.45
CA ARG A 18 2.11 -0.04 1.34
C ARG A 18 1.84 0.52 2.73
N LEU A 19 2.78 1.27 3.31
CA LEU A 19 2.63 1.85 4.64
C LEU A 19 1.44 2.81 4.77
N VAL A 20 1.25 3.73 3.82
CA VAL A 20 0.14 4.69 3.89
C VAL A 20 -1.22 4.01 3.74
N VAL A 21 -1.35 3.05 2.82
CA VAL A 21 -2.60 2.29 2.64
C VAL A 21 -2.87 1.36 3.82
N ALA A 22 -1.82 0.71 4.35
CA ALA A 22 -1.89 -0.09 5.57
C ALA A 22 -2.39 0.74 6.75
N ARG A 23 -1.77 1.89 7.02
CA ARG A 23 -2.17 2.77 8.12
C ARG A 23 -3.60 3.27 7.93
N PHE A 24 -3.92 3.80 6.74
CA PHE A 24 -5.23 4.39 6.46
C PHE A 24 -6.38 3.40 6.61
N GLY A 25 -6.16 2.13 6.24
CA GLY A 25 -7.21 1.11 6.32
C GLY A 25 -7.42 0.50 7.71
N GLU A 26 -6.65 0.85 8.73
CA GLU A 26 -6.85 0.29 10.09
C GLU A 26 -8.23 0.63 10.69
N MET A 27 -8.63 -0.11 11.73
CA MET A 27 -9.96 0.00 12.38
C MET A 27 -10.25 1.36 13.01
N ASP A 28 -9.21 2.09 13.39
CA ASP A 28 -9.32 3.45 13.92
C ASP A 28 -9.44 4.51 12.82
N LEU A 29 -9.32 4.13 11.54
CA LEU A 29 -9.47 4.99 10.37
C LEU A 29 -10.53 4.44 9.41
N ALA A 30 -10.17 3.97 8.21
CA ALA A 30 -11.13 3.57 7.19
C ALA A 30 -11.78 2.20 7.43
N ARG A 31 -11.36 1.46 8.47
CA ARG A 31 -12.01 0.21 8.90
C ARG A 31 -11.97 -0.93 7.87
N TRP A 32 -10.92 -0.97 7.06
CA TRP A 32 -10.74 -1.98 6.02
C TRP A 32 -10.05 -3.23 6.55
N TRP A 33 -9.03 -3.05 7.40
CA TRP A 33 -8.19 -4.11 7.95
C TRP A 33 -8.65 -4.46 9.36
N ASN A 34 -8.54 -5.72 9.78
CA ASN A 34 -8.83 -6.16 11.15
C ASN A 34 -7.66 -5.86 12.14
N SER A 35 -6.82 -4.86 11.85
CA SER A 35 -5.83 -4.33 12.78
C SER A 35 -6.33 -3.02 13.40
N LYS A 36 -5.99 -2.76 14.67
CA LYS A 36 -6.50 -1.60 15.41
C LYS A 36 -5.36 -0.71 15.89
N GLY A 37 -5.07 0.35 15.12
CA GLY A 37 -4.08 1.34 15.51
C GLY A 37 -2.65 0.81 15.63
N MET A 38 -2.33 -0.28 14.94
CA MET A 38 -1.02 -0.94 15.02
C MET A 38 0.07 -0.05 14.44
N LEU A 39 -0.17 0.67 13.34
CA LEU A 39 0.75 1.70 12.82
C LEU A 39 0.54 3.07 13.49
N GLY A 40 -0.38 3.16 14.46
CA GLY A 40 -0.64 4.36 15.25
C GLY A 40 0.27 4.50 16.47
N ARG A 41 0.15 5.63 17.18
CA ARG A 41 0.96 5.94 18.40
C ARG A 41 0.92 4.83 19.45
N HIS A 42 -0.28 4.26 19.67
CA HIS A 42 -0.46 3.21 20.68
C HIS A 42 0.25 1.92 20.28
N GLY A 43 0.14 1.49 19.01
CA GLY A 43 0.85 0.31 18.52
C GLY A 43 2.37 0.44 18.65
N ALA A 44 2.91 1.64 18.39
CA ALA A 44 4.34 1.91 18.52
C ALA A 44 4.82 1.70 19.97
N VAL A 45 4.08 2.24 20.95
CA VAL A 45 4.40 2.07 22.37
C VAL A 45 4.36 0.60 22.80
N VAL A 46 3.34 -0.15 22.33
CA VAL A 46 3.18 -1.57 22.67
C VAL A 46 4.36 -2.40 22.14
N LEU A 47 4.72 -2.23 20.86
CA LEU A 47 5.80 -3.03 20.26
C LEU A 47 7.20 -2.58 20.65
N LYS A 48 7.41 -1.28 20.94
CA LYS A 48 8.73 -0.76 21.35
C LYS A 48 9.28 -1.44 22.61
N ARG A 49 8.41 -1.95 23.50
CA ARG A 49 8.85 -2.69 24.70
C ARG A 49 9.52 -4.03 24.36
N GLY A 50 9.04 -4.74 23.33
CA GLY A 50 9.59 -6.03 22.89
C GLY A 50 10.61 -5.93 21.75
N PHE A 51 10.53 -4.85 20.95
CA PHE A 51 11.32 -4.61 19.75
C PHE A 51 11.85 -3.17 19.71
N PRO A 52 12.68 -2.75 20.67
CA PRO A 52 13.06 -1.33 20.81
C PRO A 52 13.65 -0.73 19.53
N ALA A 53 14.49 -1.50 18.83
CA ALA A 53 15.15 -1.06 17.59
C ALA A 53 14.30 -1.28 16.32
N THR A 54 13.36 -2.23 16.31
CA THR A 54 12.69 -2.69 15.08
C THR A 54 11.16 -2.57 15.11
N HIS A 55 10.59 -1.97 16.15
CA HIS A 55 9.13 -1.87 16.35
C HIS A 55 8.37 -1.31 15.14
N HIS A 56 8.87 -0.26 14.48
CA HIS A 56 8.24 0.32 13.28
C HIS A 56 8.04 -0.72 12.16
N PHE A 57 9.08 -1.48 11.84
CA PHE A 57 9.01 -2.51 10.80
C PHE A 57 8.23 -3.75 11.27
N ALA A 58 8.27 -4.07 12.57
CA ALA A 58 7.39 -5.10 13.14
C ALA A 58 5.91 -4.71 13.00
N GLN A 59 5.54 -3.45 13.26
CA GLN A 59 4.18 -2.94 13.02
C GLN A 59 3.82 -3.09 11.54
N ALA A 60 4.71 -2.68 10.63
CA ALA A 60 4.49 -2.77 9.19
C ALA A 60 4.22 -4.22 8.73
N ARG A 61 5.04 -5.20 9.14
CA ARG A 61 4.84 -6.62 8.80
C ARG A 61 3.46 -7.12 9.23
N VAL A 62 3.04 -6.79 10.46
CA VAL A 62 1.75 -7.22 10.98
C VAL A 62 0.61 -6.63 10.14
N VAL A 63 0.62 -5.32 9.89
CA VAL A 63 -0.49 -4.70 9.15
C VAL A 63 -0.47 -5.10 7.67
N PHE A 64 0.69 -5.30 7.05
CA PHE A 64 0.78 -5.80 5.67
C PHE A 64 0.18 -7.20 5.53
N ALA A 65 0.48 -8.09 6.48
CA ALA A 65 -0.10 -9.44 6.48
C ALA A 65 -1.63 -9.39 6.61
N VAL A 66 -2.17 -8.54 7.50
CA VAL A 66 -3.61 -8.36 7.66
C VAL A 66 -4.25 -7.74 6.41
N ALA A 67 -3.65 -6.70 5.84
CA ALA A 67 -4.15 -6.04 4.63
C ALA A 67 -4.16 -7.00 3.44
N ARG A 68 -3.07 -7.77 3.24
CA ARG A 68 -2.98 -8.81 2.21
C ARG A 68 -4.06 -9.87 2.38
N SER A 69 -4.15 -10.48 3.56
CA SER A 69 -5.16 -11.51 3.86
C SER A 69 -6.57 -11.00 3.57
N ARG A 70 -6.86 -9.76 3.98
CA ARG A 70 -8.17 -9.16 3.76
C ARG A 70 -8.47 -8.87 2.28
N CYS A 71 -7.47 -8.45 1.52
CA CYS A 71 -7.62 -8.23 0.08
C CYS A 71 -7.85 -9.56 -0.65
N GLU A 72 -7.09 -10.60 -0.30
CA GLU A 72 -7.24 -11.94 -0.89
C GLU A 72 -8.62 -12.55 -0.60
N GLU A 73 -9.17 -12.36 0.61
CA GLU A 73 -10.54 -12.78 0.96
C GLU A 73 -11.61 -12.11 0.10
N LEU A 74 -11.43 -10.83 -0.22
CA LEU A 74 -12.43 -10.03 -0.92
C LEU A 74 -12.32 -10.16 -2.44
N PHE A 75 -11.10 -10.28 -2.97
CA PHE A 75 -10.83 -10.26 -4.39
C PHE A 75 -9.44 -10.88 -4.71
N ASN A 76 -9.44 -12.08 -5.29
CA ASN A 76 -8.21 -12.76 -5.73
C ASN A 76 -8.40 -13.51 -7.07
N PRO A 77 -8.65 -12.81 -8.18
CA PRO A 77 -8.72 -13.46 -9.49
C PRO A 77 -7.32 -13.81 -10.03
N PRO A 78 -7.20 -14.91 -10.80
CA PRO A 78 -5.95 -15.25 -11.46
C PRO A 78 -5.54 -14.20 -12.51
N GLY A 79 -4.23 -14.09 -12.76
CA GLY A 79 -3.70 -13.19 -13.80
C GLY A 79 -3.82 -11.70 -13.48
N CYS A 80 -4.07 -11.35 -12.22
CA CYS A 80 -4.14 -9.97 -11.75
C CYS A 80 -3.11 -9.71 -10.67
N MET A 81 -2.63 -8.47 -10.61
CA MET A 81 -1.84 -7.95 -9.49
C MET A 81 -2.63 -6.93 -8.69
N THR A 82 -2.30 -6.85 -7.40
CA THR A 82 -2.81 -5.84 -6.46
C THR A 82 -1.62 -5.23 -5.71
N LEU A 83 -1.83 -4.17 -4.91
CA LEU A 83 -0.76 -3.61 -4.08
C LEU A 83 -0.09 -4.64 -3.15
N TRP A 84 -0.84 -5.66 -2.74
CA TRP A 84 -0.44 -6.68 -1.78
C TRP A 84 -0.06 -8.03 -2.41
N ASN A 85 -0.16 -8.11 -3.74
CA ASN A 85 0.18 -9.30 -4.52
C ASN A 85 0.68 -8.83 -5.90
N LEU A 86 1.95 -8.47 -5.96
CA LEU A 86 2.68 -8.07 -7.17
C LEU A 86 3.34 -9.30 -7.83
N PRO A 87 3.88 -9.18 -9.06
CA PRO A 87 4.69 -10.24 -9.67
C PRO A 87 5.82 -10.70 -8.75
N ALA A 88 6.17 -11.99 -8.86
CA ALA A 88 7.12 -12.64 -7.96
C ALA A 88 8.46 -11.92 -7.90
N GLU A 89 8.96 -11.42 -9.03
CA GLU A 89 10.22 -10.71 -9.14
C GLU A 89 10.23 -9.41 -8.30
N VAL A 90 9.08 -8.73 -8.19
CA VAL A 90 8.95 -7.50 -7.38
C VAL A 90 8.80 -7.84 -5.91
N GLU A 91 8.04 -8.89 -5.56
CA GLU A 91 7.88 -9.31 -4.16
C GLU A 91 9.19 -9.86 -3.58
N GLU A 92 9.94 -10.66 -4.35
CA GLU A 92 11.26 -11.17 -3.95
C GLU A 92 12.24 -10.02 -3.71
N ALA A 93 12.33 -9.06 -4.64
CA ALA A 93 13.19 -7.88 -4.47
C ALA A 93 12.77 -7.01 -3.27
N PHE A 94 11.46 -6.87 -3.02
CA PHE A 94 10.94 -6.15 -1.85
C PHE A 94 11.32 -6.84 -0.53
N GLU A 95 11.26 -8.17 -0.49
CA GLU A 95 11.65 -8.96 0.68
C GLU A 95 13.17 -8.93 0.91
N GLU A 96 13.98 -8.98 -0.14
CA GLU A 96 15.44 -8.83 -0.06
C GLU A 96 15.84 -7.46 0.50
N ARG A 97 15.17 -6.38 0.06
CA ARG A 97 15.43 -5.00 0.53
C ARG A 97 15.01 -4.77 1.99
N TRP A 98 14.24 -5.68 2.59
CA TRP A 98 13.70 -5.49 3.93
C TRP A 98 14.77 -5.32 5.03
N GLN A 99 15.86 -6.06 4.93
CA GLN A 99 16.94 -5.99 5.92
C GLN A 99 17.63 -4.62 5.90
N ASP A 100 17.84 -4.06 4.72
CA ASP A 100 18.45 -2.72 4.59
C ASP A 100 17.57 -1.64 5.23
N TRP A 101 16.24 -1.72 5.08
CA TRP A 101 15.34 -0.77 5.76
C TRP A 101 15.36 -0.90 7.28
N LEU A 102 15.53 -2.13 7.81
CA LEU A 102 15.69 -2.35 9.25
C LEU A 102 16.98 -1.69 9.77
N ASP A 103 18.08 -1.85 9.03
CA ASP A 103 19.38 -1.27 9.39
C ASP A 103 19.36 0.27 9.25
N GLU A 104 18.55 0.80 8.34
CA GLU A 104 18.29 2.24 8.15
C GLU A 104 17.12 2.75 9.03
N GLY A 105 16.75 2.07 10.12
CA GLY A 105 15.53 2.34 10.88
C GLY A 105 15.34 3.81 11.33
N GLU A 106 16.43 4.50 11.70
CA GLU A 106 16.39 5.93 12.07
C GLU A 106 15.99 6.83 10.90
N ARG A 107 16.43 6.52 9.68
CA ARG A 107 16.04 7.24 8.45
C ARG A 107 14.54 7.12 8.18
N TRP A 108 13.96 5.97 8.51
CA TRP A 108 12.53 5.67 8.28
C TRP A 108 11.62 6.16 9.41
N ALA A 109 12.15 6.38 10.62
CA ALA A 109 11.37 6.79 11.78
C ALA A 109 10.47 8.02 11.54
N PRO A 110 10.91 9.11 10.88
CA PRO A 110 10.04 10.26 10.61
C PRO A 110 8.81 9.91 9.76
N LEU A 111 8.91 8.96 8.83
CA LEU A 111 7.76 8.49 8.06
C LEU A 111 6.75 7.79 8.96
N PHE A 112 7.21 6.85 9.80
CA PHE A 112 6.34 6.13 10.74
C PHE A 112 5.66 7.08 11.74
N GLU A 113 6.38 8.07 12.24
CA GLU A 113 5.81 9.10 13.13
C GLU A 113 4.73 9.93 12.43
N ARG A 114 4.95 10.31 11.16
CA ARG A 114 3.94 11.00 10.34
C ARG A 114 2.71 10.12 10.10
N LEU A 115 2.91 8.84 9.80
CA LEU A 115 1.81 7.88 9.62
C LEU A 115 1.02 7.66 10.92
N ALA A 116 1.71 7.61 12.06
CA ALA A 116 1.11 7.35 13.35
C ALA A 116 0.14 8.47 13.80
N VAL A 117 0.25 9.66 13.22
CA VAL A 117 -0.63 10.80 13.47
C VAL A 117 -1.65 11.06 12.37
N LEU A 118 -1.71 10.20 11.35
CA LEU A 118 -2.78 10.26 10.35
C LEU A 118 -4.13 10.15 11.04
N LYS A 119 -5.02 11.05 10.65
CA LYS A 119 -6.41 11.11 11.09
C LYS A 119 -7.31 10.51 10.02
N ASP A 120 -8.56 10.32 10.38
CA ASP A 120 -9.63 10.05 9.43
C ASP A 120 -9.67 11.18 8.38
N GLY A 121 -9.91 10.81 7.11
CA GLY A 121 -9.82 11.77 6.02
C GLY A 121 -9.75 11.08 4.66
N ASP A 122 -9.18 11.78 3.69
CA ASP A 122 -9.05 11.33 2.30
C ASP A 122 -7.66 10.68 2.07
N LEU A 123 -7.64 9.45 1.55
CA LEU A 123 -6.40 8.72 1.23
C LEU A 123 -5.55 9.46 0.19
N ILE A 124 -6.16 10.11 -0.79
CA ILE A 124 -5.47 10.90 -1.82
C ILE A 124 -4.75 12.08 -1.20
N GLU A 125 -5.37 12.76 -0.23
CA GLU A 125 -4.73 13.83 0.52
C GLU A 125 -3.55 13.31 1.35
N ALA A 126 -3.72 12.18 2.05
CA ALA A 126 -2.65 11.54 2.81
C ALA A 126 -1.45 11.15 1.93
N MET A 127 -1.71 10.52 0.78
CA MET A 127 -0.67 10.16 -0.19
C MET A 127 0.01 11.39 -0.78
N SER A 128 -0.74 12.46 -1.08
CA SER A 128 -0.19 13.69 -1.63
C SER A 128 0.68 14.44 -0.61
N GLY A 129 0.30 14.45 0.67
CA GLY A 129 1.11 15.01 1.74
C GLY A 129 2.43 14.25 1.95
N LEU A 130 2.50 12.99 1.52
CA LEU A 130 3.72 12.18 1.49
C LEU A 130 4.46 12.24 0.13
N GLU A 131 4.02 13.10 -0.79
CA GLU A 131 4.60 13.25 -2.14
C GLU A 131 4.56 11.94 -2.96
N LEU A 132 3.57 11.08 -2.68
CA LEU A 132 3.38 9.80 -3.35
C LEU A 132 2.47 9.89 -4.59
N LEU A 133 1.94 11.06 -4.91
CA LEU A 133 1.07 11.26 -6.07
C LEU A 133 1.49 12.47 -6.89
N THR A 134 1.60 12.26 -8.20
CA THR A 134 1.60 13.35 -9.17
C THR A 134 0.17 13.84 -9.41
N SER A 135 0.02 15.05 -9.95
CA SER A 135 -1.28 15.58 -10.36
C SER A 135 -1.97 14.69 -11.40
N GLU A 136 -1.20 14.11 -12.33
CA GLU A 136 -1.73 13.19 -13.35
C GLU A 136 -2.27 11.90 -12.72
N GLN A 137 -1.54 11.29 -11.79
CA GLN A 137 -1.98 10.09 -11.09
C GLN A 137 -3.21 10.36 -10.21
N ARG A 138 -3.29 11.56 -9.61
CA ARG A 138 -4.48 12.00 -8.88
C ARG A 138 -5.70 12.03 -9.82
N ASP A 139 -5.58 12.69 -10.97
CA ASP A 139 -6.67 12.81 -11.93
C ASP A 139 -7.08 11.44 -12.51
N ALA A 140 -6.11 10.57 -12.78
CA ALA A 140 -6.37 9.19 -13.20
C ALA A 140 -7.17 8.43 -12.13
N THR A 141 -6.78 8.57 -10.85
CA THR A 141 -7.48 7.94 -9.72
C THR A 141 -8.91 8.45 -9.56
N LEU A 142 -9.17 9.72 -9.88
CA LEU A 142 -10.52 10.31 -9.92
C LEU A 142 -11.46 9.68 -10.95
N LYS A 143 -10.90 9.15 -12.03
CA LYS A 143 -11.65 8.50 -13.12
C LYS A 143 -11.91 7.02 -12.86
N LEU A 144 -11.19 6.39 -11.94
CA LEU A 144 -11.44 4.99 -11.57
C LEU A 144 -12.86 4.80 -11.00
N ARG A 145 -13.43 3.63 -11.23
CA ARG A 145 -14.77 3.25 -10.78
C ARG A 145 -14.70 1.88 -10.13
N ARG A 146 -15.56 1.66 -9.12
CA ARG A 146 -15.74 0.33 -8.53
C ARG A 146 -16.37 -0.61 -9.57
N SER A 147 -16.12 -1.91 -9.45
CA SER A 147 -16.84 -2.94 -10.21
C SER A 147 -18.33 -2.93 -9.85
N ALA A 148 -19.16 -3.64 -10.62
CA ALA A 148 -20.60 -3.72 -10.38
C ALA A 148 -20.93 -4.26 -8.97
N GLU A 149 -20.11 -5.18 -8.45
CA GLU A 149 -20.25 -5.77 -7.11
C GLU A 149 -19.69 -4.85 -6.01
N GLY A 150 -19.08 -3.72 -6.37
CA GLY A 150 -18.50 -2.75 -5.44
C GLY A 150 -17.21 -3.18 -4.75
N ARG A 151 -16.75 -4.42 -4.91
CA ARG A 151 -15.63 -4.98 -4.14
C ARG A 151 -14.25 -4.76 -4.77
N ALA A 152 -14.19 -4.31 -6.01
CA ALA A 152 -12.93 -4.17 -6.74
C ALA A 152 -12.88 -2.86 -7.54
N VAL A 153 -11.68 -2.43 -7.91
CA VAL A 153 -11.42 -1.23 -8.74
C VAL A 153 -10.48 -1.61 -9.88
N PRO A 154 -10.98 -1.88 -11.09
CA PRO A 154 -10.13 -2.24 -12.21
C PRO A 154 -9.31 -1.04 -12.71
N LEU A 155 -8.01 -1.25 -12.90
CA LEU A 155 -7.18 -0.39 -13.73
C LEU A 155 -7.39 -0.79 -15.20
N PRO A 156 -7.76 0.14 -16.10
CA PRO A 156 -8.04 -0.20 -17.50
C PRO A 156 -6.80 -0.77 -18.22
N GLY A 157 -6.97 -1.87 -18.98
CA GLY A 157 -5.91 -2.48 -19.79
C GLY A 157 -5.14 -3.61 -19.10
N THR A 158 -4.05 -4.03 -19.73
CA THR A 158 -3.03 -4.95 -19.18
C THR A 158 -1.78 -4.15 -18.84
N HIS A 159 -1.07 -4.56 -17.79
CA HIS A 159 0.02 -3.78 -17.23
C HIS A 159 1.21 -4.66 -16.84
N ARG A 160 2.41 -4.09 -16.94
CA ARG A 160 3.59 -4.55 -16.19
C ARG A 160 3.59 -3.92 -14.80
N ALA A 161 4.32 -4.52 -13.86
CA ALA A 161 4.54 -3.91 -12.57
C ALA A 161 5.59 -2.81 -12.69
N ASP A 162 5.14 -1.57 -12.84
CA ASP A 162 5.95 -0.36 -12.76
C ASP A 162 5.46 0.60 -11.66
N ASP A 163 6.25 1.61 -11.34
CA ASP A 163 5.92 2.58 -10.29
C ASP A 163 4.60 3.31 -10.52
N GLY A 164 4.23 3.54 -11.79
CA GLY A 164 2.99 4.20 -12.17
C GLY A 164 1.79 3.35 -11.82
N VAL A 165 1.80 2.09 -12.25
CA VAL A 165 0.75 1.11 -11.99
C VAL A 165 0.63 0.83 -10.50
N ILE A 166 1.75 0.62 -9.80
CA ILE A 166 1.76 0.38 -8.35
C ILE A 166 1.19 1.58 -7.58
N THR A 167 1.52 2.81 -8.01
CA THR A 167 0.95 4.02 -7.42
C THR A 167 -0.58 4.07 -7.61
N LEU A 168 -1.09 3.71 -8.78
CA LEU A 168 -2.53 3.65 -9.04
C LEU A 168 -3.23 2.51 -8.28
N LEU A 169 -2.56 1.37 -8.07
CA LEU A 169 -3.05 0.30 -7.21
C LEU A 169 -3.20 0.76 -5.75
N ALA A 170 -2.29 1.59 -5.26
CA ALA A 170 -2.40 2.18 -3.93
C ALA A 170 -3.50 3.26 -3.86
N ALA A 171 -3.50 4.21 -4.78
CA ALA A 171 -4.45 5.32 -4.79
C ALA A 171 -5.89 4.87 -5.08
N GLY A 172 -6.06 3.79 -5.85
CA GLY A 172 -7.36 3.21 -6.17
C GLY A 172 -8.17 2.81 -4.93
N PHE A 173 -7.54 2.54 -3.79
CA PHE A 173 -8.23 2.25 -2.54
C PHE A 173 -9.10 3.42 -2.05
N ALA A 174 -8.84 4.66 -2.52
CA ALA A 174 -9.68 5.81 -2.25
C ALA A 174 -11.11 5.68 -2.84
N ARG A 175 -11.36 4.67 -3.69
CA ARG A 175 -12.70 4.31 -4.17
C ARG A 175 -13.45 3.40 -3.21
N GLY A 176 -12.81 2.89 -2.16
CA GLY A 176 -13.47 2.19 -1.05
C GLY A 176 -14.21 3.15 -0.13
N GLU A 177 -15.06 2.58 0.72
CA GLU A 177 -15.82 3.31 1.75
C GLU A 177 -15.41 2.82 3.14
N ALA A 178 -15.75 3.60 4.17
CA ALA A 178 -15.48 3.18 5.54
C ALA A 178 -16.14 1.82 5.84
N GLY A 179 -15.35 0.83 6.27
CA GLY A 179 -15.81 -0.54 6.54
C GLY A 179 -16.02 -1.41 5.28
N SER A 180 -15.88 -0.84 4.09
CA SER A 180 -16.16 -1.51 2.81
C SER A 180 -15.06 -1.18 1.79
N PRO A 181 -13.86 -1.81 1.92
CA PRO A 181 -12.78 -1.59 0.97
C PRO A 181 -13.17 -2.08 -0.43
N ALA A 182 -12.65 -1.38 -1.44
CA ALA A 182 -12.72 -1.81 -2.83
C ALA A 182 -11.29 -2.07 -3.34
N ILE A 183 -10.99 -3.31 -3.70
CA ILE A 183 -9.62 -3.79 -3.99
C ILE A 183 -9.17 -3.34 -5.39
N PRO A 184 -8.17 -2.46 -5.52
CA PRO A 184 -7.64 -2.08 -6.82
C PRO A 184 -6.81 -3.19 -7.41
N TYR A 185 -6.99 -3.44 -8.70
CA TYR A 185 -6.28 -4.50 -9.40
C TYR A 185 -5.97 -4.13 -10.86
N ALA A 186 -4.87 -4.66 -11.37
CA ALA A 186 -4.47 -4.57 -12.76
C ALA A 186 -4.35 -5.98 -13.34
N ARG A 187 -4.77 -6.18 -14.59
CA ARG A 187 -4.49 -7.42 -15.32
C ARG A 187 -3.02 -7.43 -15.74
N LEU A 188 -2.34 -8.54 -15.56
CA LEU A 188 -0.95 -8.69 -15.98
C LEU A 188 -0.86 -8.70 -17.52
N GLU A 189 0.15 -8.03 -18.07
CA GLU A 189 0.60 -8.30 -19.44
C GLU A 189 1.13 -9.74 -19.52
N GLY A 190 0.66 -10.47 -20.54
CA GLY A 190 1.16 -11.82 -20.86
C GLY A 190 2.41 -11.79 -21.71
#